data_AF-A0A9X3AGS6-F1
#
_entry.id   AF-A0A9X3AGS6-F1
#
_cell.length_a   1.000
_cell.length_b   1.000
_cell.length_c   1.000
_cell.angle_alpha   90.00
_cell.angle_beta   90.00
_cell.angle_gamma   90.00
#
_symmetry.space_group_name_H-M   'P 1'
#
loop_
_entity.id
_entity.type
_entity.pdbx_description
1 polymer ?
#
loop_
_entity_poly.entity_id
_entity_poly.type
_entity_poly.pdbx_seq_one_letter_code
_entity_poly.pdbx_strand_id
1 'polypeptide(L)'
;MNQEIKEALRDLVPIVLKELAYIAVLLCVAAFVFENVDFKLYSSVLQGLQVLASVVFAIVGLWIGSIYPTAITSIANDDVSYIIGTKDGESVERLVNTIMISAFVMLSTLAVYVIKMTLIGTGFYVNNIVWVKYLAVFYLYYICLLQVRCILTVISAEFIY
;
A
#
# COMPACT_ATOMS: atom_id res chain seq x y z
N MET A 1 -24.67 25.11 -12.32
CA MET A 1 -23.89 23.93 -11.93
C MET A 1 -22.56 24.42 -11.33
N ASN A 2 -22.50 24.34 -10.01
CA ASN A 2 -21.34 23.83 -9.27
C ASN A 2 -20.22 24.75 -8.77
N GLN A 3 -20.60 25.74 -7.95
CA GLN A 3 -19.67 26.44 -7.07
C GLN A 3 -19.03 25.47 -6.04
N GLU A 4 -19.80 24.49 -5.55
CA GLU A 4 -19.32 23.41 -4.68
C GLU A 4 -18.32 22.47 -5.36
N ILE A 5 -18.54 22.03 -6.61
CA ILE A 5 -17.50 21.27 -7.34
C ILE A 5 -16.24 22.11 -7.57
N LYS A 6 -16.35 23.43 -7.74
CA LYS A 6 -15.18 24.29 -7.95
C LYS A 6 -14.31 24.42 -6.70
N GLU A 7 -14.94 24.45 -5.53
CA GLU A 7 -14.27 24.44 -4.23
C GLU A 7 -13.71 23.06 -3.91
N ALA A 8 -14.48 21.99 -4.14
CA ALA A 8 -14.00 20.61 -4.01
C ALA A 8 -12.82 20.30 -4.94
N LEU A 9 -12.84 20.80 -6.19
CA LEU A 9 -11.69 20.69 -7.11
C LEU A 9 -10.49 21.50 -6.61
N ARG A 10 -10.70 22.70 -6.07
CA ARG A 10 -9.62 23.54 -5.55
C ARG A 10 -8.92 22.89 -4.35
N ASP A 11 -9.66 22.19 -3.50
CA ASP A 11 -9.09 21.44 -2.37
C ASP A 11 -8.48 20.09 -2.80
N LEU A 12 -8.98 19.47 -3.88
CA LEU A 12 -8.37 18.27 -4.46
C LEU A 12 -7.03 18.59 -5.17
N VAL A 13 -6.90 19.74 -5.81
CA VAL A 13 -5.70 20.12 -6.60
C VAL A 13 -4.41 20.00 -5.79
N PRO A 14 -4.24 20.57 -4.58
CA PRO A 14 -2.99 20.46 -3.83
C PRO A 14 -2.70 19.02 -3.37
N ILE A 15 -3.73 18.22 -3.10
CA ILE A 15 -3.60 16.81 -2.72
C ILE A 15 -3.10 16.00 -3.93
N VAL A 16 -3.76 16.15 -5.08
CA VAL A 16 -3.39 15.47 -6.33
C VAL A 16 -2.02 15.93 -6.82
N LEU A 17 -1.69 17.23 -6.69
CA LEU A 17 -0.38 17.78 -7.05
C LEU A 17 0.74 17.24 -6.14
N LYS A 18 0.46 17.02 -4.86
CA LYS A 18 1.41 16.42 -3.91
C LYS A 18 1.66 14.95 -4.23
N GLU A 19 0.61 14.19 -4.58
CA GLU A 19 0.75 12.80 -5.05
C GLU A 19 1.50 12.73 -6.39
N LEU A 20 1.20 13.63 -7.34
CA LEU A 20 1.90 13.76 -8.62
C LEU A 20 3.38 14.12 -8.44
N ALA A 21 3.69 15.05 -7.53
CA ALA A 21 5.08 15.41 -7.21
C ALA A 21 5.82 14.22 -6.57
N TYR A 22 5.16 13.45 -5.72
CA TYR A 22 5.71 12.22 -5.15
C TYR A 22 6.02 11.18 -6.22
N ILE A 23 5.09 10.96 -7.15
CA ILE A 23 5.24 10.06 -8.30
C ILE A 23 6.36 10.55 -9.23
N ALA A 24 6.49 11.85 -9.45
CA ALA A 24 7.55 12.43 -10.26
C ALA A 24 8.93 12.28 -9.61
N VAL A 25 9.03 12.46 -8.30
CA VAL A 25 10.28 12.21 -7.54
C VAL A 25 10.66 10.73 -7.61
N LEU A 26 9.69 9.82 -7.47
CA LEU A 26 9.93 8.38 -7.63
C LEU A 26 10.38 8.02 -9.04
N LEU A 27 9.80 8.64 -10.07
CA LEU A 27 10.23 8.47 -11.45
C LEU A 27 11.66 8.96 -11.67
N CYS A 28 12.04 10.10 -11.08
CA CYS A 28 13.41 10.62 -11.14
C CYS A 28 14.40 9.72 -10.40
N VAL A 29 14.06 9.24 -9.20
CA VAL A 29 14.91 8.31 -8.44
C VAL A 29 15.03 6.98 -9.17
N ALA A 30 13.93 6.44 -9.70
CA ALA A 30 13.94 5.22 -10.50
C ALA A 30 14.79 5.37 -11.77
N ALA A 31 14.72 6.52 -12.45
CA ALA A 31 15.55 6.82 -13.62
C ALA A 31 17.04 6.91 -13.29
N PHE A 32 17.40 7.47 -12.14
CA PHE A 32 18.80 7.59 -11.70
C PHE A 32 19.38 6.24 -11.24
N VAL A 33 18.54 5.40 -10.62
CA VAL A 33 18.96 4.13 -10.01
C VAL A 33 18.92 2.96 -11.01
N PHE A 34 18.19 3.11 -12.12
CA PHE A 34 18.01 2.09 -13.16
C PHE A 34 19.33 1.51 -13.72
N GLU A 35 20.37 2.33 -13.87
CA GLU A 35 21.67 1.91 -14.40
C GLU A 35 22.42 0.95 -13.45
N ASN A 36 22.19 1.02 -12.13
CA ASN A 36 22.96 0.29 -11.13
C ASN A 36 22.20 -0.86 -10.44
N VAL A 37 20.90 -1.04 -10.74
CA VAL A 37 20.11 -2.11 -10.09
C VAL A 37 20.37 -3.46 -10.74
N ASP A 38 20.91 -4.38 -9.96
CA ASP A 38 20.97 -5.80 -10.30
C ASP A 38 19.58 -6.45 -10.09
N PHE A 39 19.16 -7.28 -11.05
CA PHE A 39 17.89 -8.00 -10.99
C PHE A 39 17.79 -8.95 -9.78
N LYS A 40 18.94 -9.37 -9.22
CA LYS A 40 18.98 -10.19 -8.01
C LYS A 40 18.53 -9.41 -6.77
N LEU A 41 19.01 -8.17 -6.63
CA LEU A 41 18.63 -7.24 -5.55
C LEU A 41 17.14 -6.91 -5.61
N TYR A 42 16.58 -6.75 -6.81
CA TYR A 42 15.15 -6.51 -7.03
C TYR A 42 14.25 -7.55 -6.35
N SER A 43 14.50 -8.85 -6.60
CA SER A 43 13.70 -9.92 -5.99
C SER A 43 13.88 -10.01 -4.48
N SER A 44 15.05 -9.69 -3.94
CA SER A 44 15.28 -9.69 -2.49
C SER A 44 14.52 -8.57 -1.80
N VAL A 45 14.47 -7.37 -2.41
CA VAL A 45 13.74 -6.23 -1.86
C VAL A 45 12.22 -6.47 -1.89
N LEU A 46 11.67 -7.03 -2.97
CA LEU A 46 10.24 -7.41 -3.02
C LEU A 46 9.87 -8.42 -1.92
N GLN A 47 10.75 -9.39 -1.66
CA GLN A 47 10.54 -10.38 -0.62
C GLN A 47 10.57 -9.73 0.77
N GLY A 48 11.53 -8.83 1.01
CA GLY A 48 11.58 -8.04 2.25
C GLY A 48 10.30 -7.22 2.47
N LEU A 49 9.77 -6.61 1.41
CA LEU A 49 8.51 -5.87 1.44
C LEU A 49 7.33 -6.75 1.84
N GLN A 50 7.24 -7.97 1.28
CA GLN A 50 6.19 -8.93 1.60
C GLN A 50 6.27 -9.40 3.07
N VAL A 51 7.48 -9.61 3.59
CA VAL A 51 7.70 -9.94 5.00
C VAL A 51 7.29 -8.79 5.91
N LEU A 52 7.63 -7.55 5.56
CA LEU A 52 7.18 -6.38 6.33
C LEU A 52 5.65 -6.26 6.32
N ALA A 53 5.01 -6.51 5.18
CA ALA A 53 3.56 -6.51 5.07
C ALA A 53 2.89 -7.59 5.93
N SER A 54 3.43 -8.81 5.96
CA SER A 54 2.89 -9.88 6.81
C SER A 54 3.04 -9.57 8.30
N VAL A 55 4.16 -8.97 8.72
CA VAL A 55 4.38 -8.54 10.11
C VAL A 55 3.37 -7.46 10.51
N VAL A 56 3.18 -6.43 9.68
CA VAL A 56 2.19 -5.37 9.95
C VAL A 56 0.78 -5.93 10.00
N PHE A 57 0.41 -6.80 9.05
CA PHE A 57 -0.88 -7.49 9.05
C PHE A 57 -1.12 -8.26 10.35
N ALA A 58 -0.11 -9.00 10.82
CA ALA A 58 -0.20 -9.78 12.05
C ALA A 58 -0.34 -8.89 13.30
N ILE A 59 0.45 -7.81 13.40
CA ILE A 59 0.39 -6.88 14.53
C ILE A 59 -0.98 -6.22 14.59
N VAL A 60 -1.46 -5.64 13.49
CA VAL A 60 -2.76 -4.96 13.46
C VAL A 60 -3.91 -5.95 13.69
N GLY A 61 -3.81 -7.17 13.16
CA GLY A 61 -4.80 -8.23 13.40
C GLY A 61 -4.90 -8.63 14.87
N LEU A 62 -3.77 -8.78 15.56
CA LEU A 62 -3.73 -9.05 17.00
C LEU A 62 -4.33 -7.89 17.80
N TRP A 63 -3.99 -6.66 17.41
CA TRP A 63 -4.47 -5.42 18.02
C TRP A 63 -5.99 -5.25 17.94
N ILE A 64 -6.58 -5.47 16.77
CA ILE A 64 -8.05 -5.44 16.59
C ILE A 64 -8.71 -6.50 17.47
N GLY A 65 -8.13 -7.71 17.51
CA GLY A 65 -8.66 -8.82 18.31
C GLY A 65 -8.66 -8.52 19.82
N SER A 66 -7.68 -7.77 20.31
CA SER A 66 -7.60 -7.43 21.74
C SER A 66 -8.43 -6.20 22.13
N ILE A 67 -8.52 -5.18 21.28
CA ILE A 67 -9.18 -3.91 21.62
C ILE A 67 -10.69 -3.98 21.37
N TYR A 68 -11.14 -4.78 20.40
CA TYR A 68 -12.54 -4.82 19.98
C TYR A 68 -13.20 -6.20 20.12
N PRO A 69 -13.13 -6.86 21.30
CA PRO A 69 -13.84 -8.13 21.50
C PRO A 69 -15.36 -7.94 21.31
N THR A 70 -15.88 -6.76 21.66
CA THR A 70 -17.27 -6.33 21.53
C THR A 70 -17.70 -6.08 20.07
N ALA A 71 -16.81 -5.62 19.18
CA ALA A 71 -17.14 -5.47 17.76
C ALA A 71 -17.24 -6.84 17.06
N ILE A 72 -16.36 -7.78 17.43
CA ILE A 72 -16.40 -9.17 16.91
C ILE A 72 -17.67 -9.88 17.40
N THR A 73 -18.07 -9.66 18.67
CA THR A 73 -19.34 -10.20 19.20
C THR A 73 -20.59 -9.49 18.67
N SER A 74 -20.51 -8.21 18.31
CA SER A 74 -21.59 -7.47 17.64
C SER A 74 -21.78 -7.93 16.18
N ILE A 75 -20.70 -8.17 15.43
CA ILE A 75 -20.75 -8.78 14.09
C ILE A 75 -21.33 -10.20 14.17
N ALA A 76 -20.95 -10.98 15.20
CA ALA A 76 -21.49 -12.32 15.41
C ALA A 76 -22.97 -12.36 15.84
N ASN A 77 -23.48 -11.26 16.41
CA ASN A 77 -24.88 -11.13 16.86
C ASN A 77 -25.75 -10.24 15.94
N ASP A 78 -25.25 -9.89 14.76
CA ASP A 78 -25.98 -9.13 13.70
C ASP A 78 -26.48 -7.73 14.12
N ASP A 79 -25.90 -7.16 15.18
CA ASP A 79 -26.35 -5.89 15.77
C ASP A 79 -25.30 -4.80 15.52
N VAL A 80 -25.28 -4.30 14.28
CA VAL A 80 -24.30 -3.33 13.75
C VAL A 80 -24.46 -1.92 14.34
N SER A 81 -25.43 -1.73 15.23
CA SER A 81 -25.88 -0.44 15.76
C SER A 81 -24.92 0.19 16.79
N TYR A 82 -23.99 -0.58 17.38
CA TYR A 82 -23.05 -0.07 18.40
C TYR A 82 -21.77 0.56 17.82
N ILE A 83 -21.45 0.30 16.55
CA ILE A 83 -20.20 0.76 15.90
C ILE A 83 -20.42 2.09 15.13
N ILE A 84 -21.67 2.46 14.89
CA ILE A 84 -22.04 3.65 14.10
C ILE A 84 -22.14 4.87 15.04
N GLY A 85 -21.05 5.61 15.21
CA GLY A 85 -21.10 6.99 15.69
C GLY A 85 -20.28 7.35 16.94
N THR A 86 -19.48 6.44 17.50
CA THR A 86 -18.52 6.77 18.57
C THR A 86 -17.08 6.80 18.03
N LYS A 87 -16.21 7.55 18.70
CA LYS A 87 -14.78 7.77 18.38
C LYS A 87 -13.97 6.47 18.14
N ASP A 88 -14.50 5.34 18.63
CA ASP A 88 -13.94 4.00 18.50
C ASP A 88 -14.19 3.36 17.12
N GLY A 89 -15.30 3.67 16.45
CA GLY A 89 -15.59 3.14 15.12
C GLY A 89 -14.64 3.64 14.03
N GLU A 90 -14.28 4.93 14.07
CA GLU A 90 -13.34 5.54 13.12
C GLU A 90 -11.93 4.93 13.24
N SER A 91 -11.54 4.57 14.46
CA SER A 91 -10.25 3.93 14.73
C SER A 91 -10.20 2.50 14.23
N VAL A 92 -11.27 1.71 14.43
CA VAL A 92 -11.41 0.38 13.82
C VAL A 92 -11.33 0.47 12.31
N GLU A 93 -12.07 1.40 11.71
CA GLU A 93 -12.10 1.57 10.25
C GLU A 93 -10.68 1.87 9.70
N ARG A 94 -9.92 2.75 10.35
CA ARG A 94 -8.53 3.04 9.96
C ARG A 94 -7.61 1.83 10.08
N LEU A 95 -7.76 1.01 11.13
CA LEU A 95 -6.98 -0.21 11.32
C LEU A 95 -7.33 -1.28 10.27
N VAL A 96 -8.62 -1.47 9.97
CA VAL A 96 -9.08 -2.40 8.92
C VAL A 96 -8.60 -1.93 7.53
N ASN A 97 -8.66 -0.63 7.24
CA ASN A 97 -8.14 -0.08 5.99
C ASN A 97 -6.64 -0.35 5.83
N THR A 98 -5.88 -0.24 6.93
CA THR A 98 -4.45 -0.59 6.94
C THR A 98 -4.23 -2.08 6.62
N ILE A 99 -5.01 -2.98 7.22
CA ILE A 99 -4.96 -4.42 6.93
C ILE A 99 -5.20 -4.68 5.43
N MET A 100 -6.21 -4.03 4.86
CA MET A 100 -6.55 -4.16 3.44
C MET A 100 -5.40 -3.70 2.53
N ILE A 101 -4.76 -2.57 2.85
CA ILE A 101 -3.60 -2.06 2.11
C ILE A 101 -2.42 -3.04 2.19
N SER A 102 -2.13 -3.58 3.39
CA SER A 102 -1.03 -4.52 3.57
C SER A 102 -1.27 -5.84 2.80
N ALA A 103 -2.48 -6.38 2.85
CA ALA A 103 -2.87 -7.55 2.09
C ALA A 103 -2.78 -7.30 0.58
N PHE A 104 -3.18 -6.11 0.12
CA PHE A 104 -3.03 -5.70 -1.27
C PHE A 104 -1.56 -5.65 -1.71
N VAL A 105 -0.66 -5.13 -0.86
CA VAL A 105 0.79 -5.14 -1.12
C VAL A 105 1.30 -6.56 -1.28
N MET A 106 0.91 -7.49 -0.39
CA MET A 106 1.32 -8.90 -0.47
C MET A 106 0.83 -9.58 -1.75
N LEU A 107 -0.43 -9.34 -2.13
CA LEU A 107 -1.01 -9.88 -3.36
C LEU A 107 -0.29 -9.32 -4.60
N SER A 108 0.00 -8.02 -4.56
CA SER A 108 0.66 -7.27 -5.63
C SER A 108 2.11 -7.71 -5.86
N THR A 109 2.86 -8.00 -4.80
CA THR A 109 4.23 -8.54 -4.94
C THR A 109 4.21 -9.98 -5.43
N LEU A 110 3.27 -10.81 -4.98
CA LEU A 110 3.09 -12.18 -5.48
C LEU A 110 2.76 -12.21 -6.98
N ALA A 111 1.84 -11.34 -7.44
CA ALA A 111 1.50 -11.22 -8.85
C ALA A 111 2.74 -10.89 -9.70
N VAL A 112 3.62 -10.00 -9.22
CA VAL A 112 4.88 -9.69 -9.91
C VAL A 112 5.83 -10.88 -9.97
N TYR A 113 5.91 -11.71 -8.92
CA TYR A 113 6.71 -12.94 -8.99
C TYR A 113 6.19 -13.92 -10.04
N VAL A 114 4.86 -14.09 -10.13
CA VAL A 114 4.23 -14.94 -11.15
C VAL A 114 4.52 -14.41 -12.55
N ILE A 115 4.30 -13.11 -12.79
CA ILE A 115 4.59 -12.45 -14.07
C ILE A 115 6.08 -12.60 -14.43
N LYS A 116 6.99 -12.38 -13.47
CA LYS A 116 8.43 -12.58 -13.66
C LYS A 116 8.74 -14.03 -14.07
N MET A 117 8.14 -15.01 -13.39
CA MET A 117 8.33 -16.43 -13.71
C MET A 117 7.86 -16.78 -15.13
N THR A 118 6.76 -16.17 -15.60
CA THR A 118 6.24 -16.39 -16.95
C THR A 118 7.02 -15.64 -18.04
N LEU A 119 7.56 -14.45 -17.74
CA LEU A 119 8.33 -13.66 -18.72
C LEU A 119 9.79 -14.09 -18.85
N ILE A 120 10.38 -14.72 -17.84
CA ILE A 120 11.74 -15.23 -17.93
C ILE A 120 11.78 -16.33 -19.02
N GLY A 121 12.43 -16.00 -20.15
CA GLY A 121 12.65 -16.92 -21.27
C GLY A 121 11.82 -16.65 -22.53
N THR A 122 10.90 -15.67 -22.54
CA THR A 122 10.22 -15.26 -23.78
C THR A 122 11.05 -14.23 -24.56
N GLY A 123 11.06 -14.33 -25.90
CA GLY A 123 11.79 -13.40 -26.78
C GLY A 123 11.39 -11.93 -26.62
N PHE A 124 10.19 -11.65 -26.09
CA PHE A 124 9.72 -10.31 -25.75
C PHE A 124 10.51 -9.65 -24.61
N TYR A 125 11.01 -10.45 -23.65
CA TYR A 125 11.84 -9.97 -22.54
C TYR A 125 13.23 -9.53 -23.01
N VAL A 126 13.81 -10.26 -23.96
CA VAL A 126 15.14 -9.96 -24.51
C VAL A 126 15.12 -8.67 -25.34
N ASN A 127 14.03 -8.42 -26.08
CA ASN A 127 13.92 -7.25 -26.95
C ASN A 127 13.56 -5.95 -26.20
N ASN A 128 12.93 -6.04 -25.02
CA ASN A 128 12.44 -4.88 -24.25
C ASN A 128 12.97 -4.82 -22.81
N ILE A 129 14.12 -5.44 -22.54
CA ILE A 129 14.67 -5.59 -21.18
C ILE A 129 14.81 -4.26 -20.42
N VAL A 130 15.11 -3.18 -21.16
CA VAL A 130 15.28 -1.84 -20.59
C VAL A 130 13.96 -1.29 -20.05
N TRP A 131 12.88 -1.36 -20.84
CA TRP A 131 11.55 -0.90 -20.44
C TRP A 131 10.98 -1.73 -19.30
N VAL A 132 11.15 -3.06 -19.36
CA VAL A 132 10.69 -3.97 -18.30
C VAL A 132 11.41 -3.68 -16.99
N LYS A 133 12.74 -3.46 -17.04
CA LYS A 133 13.52 -3.13 -15.84
C LYS A 133 13.12 -1.76 -15.27
N TYR A 134 12.80 -0.77 -16.11
CA TYR A 134 12.38 0.56 -15.66
C TYR A 134 11.04 0.49 -14.95
N LEU A 135 10.06 -0.20 -15.57
CA LEU A 135 8.74 -0.43 -14.99
C LEU A 135 8.84 -1.20 -13.66
N ALA A 136 9.69 -2.23 -13.60
CA ALA A 136 9.89 -3.03 -12.40
C ALA A 136 10.44 -2.18 -11.25
N VAL A 137 11.50 -1.39 -11.49
CA VAL A 137 12.10 -0.49 -10.47
C VAL A 137 11.09 0.54 -10.01
N PHE A 138 10.38 1.20 -10.93
CA PHE A 138 9.34 2.16 -10.59
C PHE A 138 8.26 1.54 -9.68
N TYR A 139 7.76 0.36 -10.06
CA TYR A 139 6.75 -0.36 -9.29
C TYR A 139 7.23 -0.75 -7.89
N LEU A 140 8.49 -1.20 -7.76
CA LEU A 140 9.07 -1.53 -6.45
C LEU A 140 9.13 -0.31 -5.53
N TYR A 141 9.58 0.83 -6.06
CA TYR A 141 9.60 2.08 -5.30
C TYR A 141 8.20 2.53 -4.89
N TYR A 142 7.21 2.36 -5.78
CA TYR A 142 5.82 2.66 -5.49
C TYR A 142 5.26 1.80 -4.35
N ILE A 143 5.44 0.48 -4.39
CA ILE A 143 5.01 -0.40 -3.30
C ILE A 143 5.76 -0.09 -2.00
N CYS A 144 7.05 0.24 -2.07
CA CYS A 144 7.83 0.57 -0.88
C CYS A 144 7.23 1.76 -0.13
N LEU A 145 6.80 2.80 -0.86
CA LEU A 145 6.12 3.92 -0.24
C LEU A 145 4.74 3.60 0.28
N LEU A 146 3.96 2.76 -0.42
CA LEU A 146 2.68 2.27 0.11
C LEU A 146 2.88 1.56 1.44
N GLN A 147 3.92 0.72 1.55
CA GLN A 147 4.24 0.03 2.79
C GLN A 147 4.67 0.99 3.91
N VAL A 148 5.47 2.01 3.60
CA VAL A 148 5.87 3.04 4.58
C VAL A 148 4.64 3.84 5.06
N ARG A 149 3.76 4.26 4.14
CA ARG A 149 2.51 4.96 4.49
C ARG A 149 1.63 4.09 5.38
N CYS A 150 1.48 2.81 5.03
CA CYS A 150 0.76 1.83 5.82
C CYS A 150 1.29 1.76 7.26
N ILE A 151 2.61 1.66 7.44
CA ILE A 151 3.24 1.62 8.77
C ILE A 151 3.00 2.93 9.54
N LEU A 152 3.16 4.09 8.89
CA LEU A 152 2.92 5.39 9.51
C LEU A 152 1.46 5.55 9.96
N THR A 153 0.50 5.07 9.17
CA THR A 153 -0.92 5.08 9.54
C THR A 153 -1.16 4.26 10.81
N VAL A 154 -0.58 3.06 10.93
CA VAL A 154 -0.66 2.25 12.15
C VAL A 154 -0.09 3.01 13.34
N ILE A 155 1.13 3.53 13.23
CA ILE A 155 1.79 4.25 14.33
C ILE A 155 0.98 5.50 14.73
N SER A 156 0.35 6.18 13.77
CA SER A 156 -0.48 7.35 14.07
C SER A 156 -1.81 6.99 14.72
N ALA A 157 -2.42 5.87 14.32
CA ALA A 157 -3.66 5.36 14.93
C ALA A 157 -3.38 4.95 16.39
N GLU A 158 -2.22 4.37 16.62
CA GLU A 158 -1.70 4.00 17.92
C GLU A 158 -1.48 5.20 18.85
N PHE A 159 -0.71 6.19 18.40
CA PHE A 159 -0.30 7.33 19.22
C PHE A 159 -1.45 8.29 19.58
N ILE A 160 -2.59 8.20 18.88
CA ILE A 160 -3.76 9.04 19.13
C ILE A 160 -4.71 8.44 20.19
N TYR A 161 -4.53 7.17 20.58
CA TYR A 161 -5.15 6.56 21.76
C TYR A 161 -4.31 6.81 23.03
#